data_AF-A0A4S2M6X2-F1
#
_entry.id   AF-A0A4S2M6X2-F1
#
_cell.length_a   1.000
_cell.length_b   1.000
_cell.length_c   1.000
_cell.angle_alpha   90.00
_cell.angle_beta   90.00
_cell.angle_gamma   90.00
#
_symmetry.space_group_name_H-M   'P 1'
#
loop_
_entity.id
_entity.type
_entity.pdbx_description
1 polymer ?
#
loop_
_entity_poly.entity_id
_entity_poly.type
_entity_poly.pdbx_seq_one_letter_code
_entity_poly.pdbx_strand_id
1 'polypeptide(L)'
;MADERPELSRRLSKRDSRVIRDKEKVTKLGEKLRTLGERSTFHGIDVLLEASPGWPRRTVLIILIIMCFTCILNVSHLIASFVNMPVSTVINDEKANFTFPIVAICPDSPFSIERVSQDEELKNA
;
A
#
# COMPACT_ATOMS: atom_id res chain seq x y z
N MET A 1 47.90 -27.25 44.10
CA MET A 1 47.39 -27.11 42.73
C MET A 1 46.13 -27.96 42.63
N ALA A 2 44.95 -27.34 42.52
CA ALA A 2 43.69 -28.07 42.41
C ALA A 2 43.52 -28.60 40.98
N ASP A 3 43.13 -29.87 40.82
CA ASP A 3 42.90 -30.52 39.53
C ASP A 3 41.61 -29.97 38.90
N GLU A 4 41.74 -29.02 37.98
CA GLU A 4 40.62 -28.34 37.29
C GLU A 4 39.97 -29.17 36.17
N ARG A 5 40.47 -30.37 35.87
CA ARG A 5 39.95 -31.25 34.81
C ARG A 5 38.46 -31.62 34.91
N PRO A 6 37.85 -31.89 36.08
CA PRO A 6 36.45 -32.31 36.13
C PRO A 6 35.47 -31.17 35.85
N GLU A 7 35.81 -29.92 36.19
CA GLU A 7 35.02 -28.72 35.88
C GLU A 7 34.98 -28.44 34.37
N LEU A 8 36.13 -28.55 33.70
CA LEU A 8 36.26 -28.29 32.25
C LEU A 8 35.45 -29.31 31.43
N SER A 9 35.52 -30.60 31.78
CA SER A 9 34.74 -31.67 31.14
C SER A 9 33.23 -31.44 31.28
N ARG A 10 32.78 -30.98 32.46
CA ARG A 10 31.36 -30.69 32.72
C ARG A 10 30.84 -29.50 31.91
N ARG A 11 31.68 -28.48 31.67
CA ARG A 11 31.35 -27.32 30.83
C ARG A 11 31.30 -27.68 29.35
N LEU A 12 32.22 -28.52 28.87
CA LEU A 12 32.21 -29.05 27.50
C LEU A 12 30.95 -29.88 27.26
N SER A 13 30.61 -30.82 28.15
CA SER A 13 29.38 -31.62 28.09
C SER A 13 28.09 -30.78 28.08
N LYS A 14 28.02 -29.72 28.89
CA LYS A 14 26.90 -28.76 28.88
C LYS A 14 26.82 -27.92 27.60
N ARG A 15 27.95 -27.63 26.95
CA ARG A 15 28.00 -26.89 25.69
C ARG A 15 27.57 -27.79 24.53
N ASP A 16 28.07 -29.02 24.50
CA ASP A 16 27.75 -30.00 23.45
C ASP A 16 26.27 -30.38 23.48
N SER A 17 25.69 -30.60 24.67
CA SER A 17 24.25 -30.84 24.82
C SER A 17 23.38 -29.67 24.33
N ARG A 18 23.82 -28.42 24.51
CA ARG A 18 23.11 -27.25 23.95
C ARG A 18 23.21 -27.22 22.43
N VAL A 19 24.39 -27.44 21.87
CA VAL A 19 24.62 -27.45 20.42
C VAL A 19 23.80 -28.55 19.74
N ILE A 20 23.71 -29.73 20.34
CA ILE A 20 22.89 -30.85 19.82
C ILE A 20 21.40 -30.45 19.82
N ARG A 21 20.91 -29.90 20.93
CA ARG A 21 19.52 -29.45 21.04
C ARG A 21 19.18 -28.33 20.06
N ASP A 22 20.11 -27.41 19.83
CA ASP A 22 19.91 -26.31 18.88
C ASP A 22 19.93 -26.82 17.43
N LYS A 23 20.80 -27.79 17.10
CA LYS A 23 20.77 -28.48 15.80
C LYS A 23 19.44 -29.19 15.57
N GLU A 24 18.93 -29.89 16.57
CA GLU A 24 17.63 -30.59 16.49
C GLU A 24 16.45 -29.61 16.30
N LYS A 25 16.50 -28.45 16.96
CA LYS A 25 15.50 -27.39 16.74
C LYS A 25 15.57 -26.83 15.33
N VAL A 26 16.78 -26.59 14.80
CA VAL A 26 16.99 -26.06 13.45
C VAL A 26 16.52 -27.06 12.40
N THR A 27 16.81 -28.36 12.56
CA THR A 27 16.33 -29.38 11.63
C THR A 27 14.80 -29.48 11.64
N LYS A 28 14.18 -29.49 12.83
CA LYS A 28 12.72 -29.50 12.99
C LYS A 28 12.04 -28.27 12.41
N LEU A 29 12.67 -27.09 12.53
CA LEU A 29 12.22 -25.86 11.88
C LEU A 29 12.34 -25.96 10.36
N GLY A 30 13.44 -26.51 9.85
CA GLY A 30 13.65 -26.73 8.42
C GLY A 30 12.58 -27.63 7.81
N GLU A 31 12.22 -28.73 8.50
CA GLU A 31 11.14 -29.62 8.07
C GLU A 31 9.79 -28.91 8.02
N LYS A 32 9.44 -28.16 9.07
CA LYS A 32 8.19 -27.39 9.10
C LYS A 32 8.14 -26.33 7.99
N LEU A 33 9.23 -25.63 7.75
CA LEU A 33 9.33 -24.63 6.68
C LEU A 33 9.19 -25.27 5.30
N ARG A 34 9.75 -26.47 5.10
CA ARG A 34 9.59 -27.22 3.85
C ARG A 34 8.13 -27.63 3.63
N THR A 35 7.48 -28.18 4.66
CA THR A 35 6.05 -28.53 4.58
C THR A 35 5.14 -27.31 4.36
N LEU A 36 5.54 -26.14 4.88
CA LEU A 36 4.82 -24.90 4.63
C LEU A 36 5.03 -24.42 3.20
N GLY A 37 6.25 -24.50 2.67
CA GLY A 37 6.54 -24.14 1.28
C GLY A 37 5.76 -25.00 0.29
N GLU A 38 5.81 -26.33 0.45
CA GLU A 38 5.10 -27.28 -0.41
C GLU A 38 3.56 -27.08 -0.42
N ARG A 39 3.01 -26.43 0.61
CA ARG A 39 1.55 -26.15 0.74
C ARG A 39 1.21 -24.68 0.51
N SER A 40 2.21 -23.83 0.30
CA SER A 40 2.01 -22.41 0.08
C SER A 40 1.79 -22.13 -1.41
N THR A 41 0.99 -21.12 -1.72
CA THR A 41 0.89 -20.56 -3.07
C THR A 41 1.85 -19.39 -3.28
N PHE A 42 2.70 -19.11 -2.28
CA PHE A 42 3.65 -18.04 -2.35
C PHE A 42 4.87 -18.48 -3.16
N HIS A 43 4.86 -18.12 -4.44
CA HIS A 43 5.89 -18.42 -5.44
C HIS A 43 7.33 -18.18 -4.96
N GLY A 44 7.53 -17.21 -4.07
CA GLY A 44 8.84 -16.93 -3.51
C GLY A 44 9.43 -18.02 -2.62
N ILE A 45 8.59 -18.75 -1.90
CA ILE A 45 9.06 -19.78 -0.97
C ILE A 45 9.60 -20.98 -1.75
N ASP A 46 9.00 -21.32 -2.90
CA ASP A 46 9.50 -22.41 -3.77
C ASP A 46 10.91 -22.11 -4.29
N VAL A 47 11.12 -20.90 -4.82
CA VAL A 47 12.43 -20.45 -5.29
C VAL A 47 13.46 -20.43 -4.15
N LEU A 48 13.05 -20.07 -2.93
CA LEU A 48 13.92 -20.07 -1.75
C LEU A 48 14.29 -21.48 -1.29
N LEU A 49 13.40 -22.46 -1.46
CA LEU A 49 13.63 -23.86 -1.11
C LEU A 49 14.47 -24.58 -2.16
N GLU A 50 14.33 -24.22 -3.43
CA GLU A 50 15.12 -24.76 -4.55
C GLU A 50 16.55 -24.18 -4.61
N ALA A 51 16.73 -22.94 -4.14
CA ALA A 51 18.04 -22.28 -4.14
C ALA A 51 19.10 -23.04 -3.31
N SER A 52 20.27 -23.24 -3.91
CA SER A 52 21.40 -23.90 -3.26
C SER A 52 21.81 -23.19 -1.96
N PRO A 53 22.16 -23.94 -0.89
CA PRO A 53 22.54 -23.36 0.38
C PRO A 53 23.81 -22.49 0.23
N GLY A 54 23.77 -21.26 0.74
CA GLY A 54 24.88 -20.31 0.65
C GLY A 54 24.41 -18.89 0.32
N TRP A 55 25.25 -18.16 -0.42
CA TRP A 55 24.95 -16.80 -0.89
C TRP A 55 23.70 -16.69 -1.78
N PRO A 56 23.46 -17.61 -2.75
CA PRO A 56 22.30 -17.52 -3.63
C PRO A 56 20.98 -17.49 -2.86
N ARG A 57 20.82 -18.40 -1.89
CA ARG A 57 19.61 -18.47 -1.05
C ARG A 57 19.41 -17.22 -0.19
N ARG A 58 20.49 -16.60 0.29
CA ARG A 58 20.41 -15.32 1.04
C ARG A 58 19.95 -14.19 0.12
N THR A 59 20.46 -14.13 -1.11
CA THR A 59 20.04 -13.13 -2.09
C THR A 59 18.55 -13.28 -2.43
N VAL A 60 18.08 -14.50 -2.69
CA VAL A 60 16.66 -14.78 -2.93
C VAL A 60 15.80 -14.34 -1.75
N LEU A 61 16.22 -14.63 -0.51
CA LEU A 61 15.52 -14.19 0.70
C LEU A 61 15.42 -12.66 0.78
N ILE A 62 16.52 -11.95 0.51
CA ILE A 62 16.55 -10.48 0.52
C ILE A 62 15.60 -9.93 -0.55
N ILE A 63 15.65 -10.47 -1.77
CA ILE A 63 14.75 -10.07 -2.86
C ILE A 63 13.29 -10.26 -2.44
N LEU A 64 12.94 -11.38 -1.82
CA LEU A 64 11.57 -11.63 -1.36
C LEU A 64 11.10 -10.65 -0.30
N ILE A 65 11.96 -10.32 0.65
CA ILE A 65 11.65 -9.32 1.68
C ILE A 65 11.41 -7.96 1.02
N ILE A 66 12.25 -7.56 0.07
CA ILE A 66 12.09 -6.31 -0.68
C ILE A 66 10.78 -6.31 -1.46
N MET A 67 10.46 -7.40 -2.18
CA MET A 67 9.21 -7.52 -2.94
C MET A 67 8.00 -7.38 -2.03
N CYS A 68 7.96 -8.09 -0.90
CA CYS A 68 6.89 -7.97 0.09
C CYS A 68 6.74 -6.54 0.61
N PHE A 69 7.86 -5.89 0.95
CA PHE A 69 7.85 -4.51 1.44
C PHE A 69 7.32 -3.53 0.39
N THR A 70 7.79 -3.65 -0.86
CA THR A 70 7.30 -2.81 -1.97
C THR A 70 5.82 -3.06 -2.25
N CYS A 71 5.34 -4.30 -2.14
CA CYS A 71 3.93 -4.64 -2.31
C CYS A 71 3.07 -3.93 -1.26
N ILE A 72 3.48 -3.99 0.01
CA ILE A 72 2.78 -3.31 1.11
C ILE A 72 2.70 -1.79 0.83
N LEU A 73 3.82 -1.15 0.48
CA LEU A 73 3.83 0.29 0.19
C LEU A 73 2.89 0.66 -0.97
N ASN A 74 2.91 -0.11 -2.07
CA ASN A 74 2.05 0.15 -3.22
C ASN A 74 0.56 -0.04 -2.89
N VAL A 75 0.22 -1.13 -2.19
CA VAL A 75 -1.16 -1.37 -1.75
C VAL A 75 -1.63 -0.28 -0.80
N SER A 76 -0.79 0.14 0.15
CA SER A 76 -1.09 1.27 1.04
C SER A 76 -1.32 2.56 0.27
N HIS A 77 -0.51 2.85 -0.74
CA HIS A 77 -0.70 4.02 -1.60
C HIS A 77 -2.02 3.95 -2.38
N LEU A 78 -2.36 2.76 -2.92
CA LEU A 78 -3.62 2.55 -3.64
C LEU A 78 -4.83 2.76 -2.72
N ILE A 79 -4.78 2.22 -1.50
CA ILE A 79 -5.82 2.40 -0.48
C ILE A 79 -5.95 3.88 -0.12
N ALA A 80 -4.84 4.56 0.13
CA ALA A 80 -4.86 5.99 0.45
C ALA A 80 -5.45 6.82 -0.69
N SER A 81 -5.08 6.52 -1.94
CA SER A 81 -5.64 7.17 -3.12
C SER A 81 -7.14 6.90 -3.27
N PHE A 82 -7.60 5.69 -2.95
CA PHE A 82 -9.03 5.36 -2.98
C PHE A 82 -9.81 6.13 -1.90
N VAL A 83 -9.29 6.19 -0.67
CA VAL A 83 -9.92 6.90 0.45
C VAL A 83 -9.99 8.41 0.18
N ASN A 84 -8.99 8.97 -0.49
CA ASN A 84 -8.96 10.39 -0.84
C ASN A 84 -9.92 10.77 -1.99
N MET A 85 -10.64 9.79 -2.58
CA MET A 85 -11.67 9.98 -3.61
C MET A 85 -11.33 11.08 -4.65
N PRO A 86 -10.21 10.97 -5.39
CA PRO A 86 -9.89 11.93 -6.43
C PRO A 86 -10.97 11.88 -7.52
N VAL A 87 -11.66 12.99 -7.72
CA VAL A 87 -12.63 13.14 -8.81
C VAL A 87 -11.88 13.57 -10.07
N SER A 88 -11.85 12.71 -11.08
CA SER A 88 -11.35 13.06 -12.40
C SER A 88 -12.52 13.53 -13.26
N THR A 89 -12.45 14.76 -13.76
CA THR A 89 -13.44 15.31 -14.69
C THR A 89 -12.97 15.08 -16.13
N VAL A 90 -13.78 14.39 -16.91
CA VAL A 90 -13.57 14.26 -18.37
C VAL A 90 -14.49 15.28 -19.05
N ILE A 91 -13.92 16.17 -19.85
CA ILE A 91 -14.68 17.07 -20.71
C ILE A 91 -14.97 16.29 -21.99
N ASN A 92 -16.25 16.03 -22.25
CA ASN A 92 -16.69 15.42 -23.50
C ASN A 92 -17.19 16.52 -24.44
N ASP A 93 -16.49 16.72 -25.56
CA ASP A 93 -16.84 17.69 -26.61
C ASP A 93 -17.78 17.10 -27.68
N GLU A 94 -18.27 15.88 -27.47
CA GLU A 94 -19.31 15.32 -28.32
C GLU A 94 -20.54 16.25 -28.35
N LYS A 95 -21.03 16.51 -29.56
CA LYS A 95 -22.22 17.35 -29.80
C LYS A 95 -23.46 16.68 -29.21
N ALA A 96 -23.69 16.87 -27.92
CA ALA A 96 -24.98 16.63 -27.31
C ALA A 96 -26.04 17.46 -28.05
N ASN A 97 -27.28 16.95 -28.12
CA ASN A 97 -28.40 17.71 -28.66
C ASN A 97 -28.47 19.07 -27.95
N PHE A 98 -28.13 20.13 -28.68
CA PHE A 98 -28.05 21.47 -28.14
C PHE A 98 -29.45 21.94 -27.75
N THR A 99 -29.67 22.11 -26.44
CA THR A 99 -30.87 22.80 -25.96
C THR A 99 -30.57 24.30 -25.98
N PHE A 100 -31.39 25.06 -26.70
CA PHE A 100 -31.26 26.51 -26.72
C PHE A 100 -31.41 27.05 -25.29
N PRO A 101 -30.46 27.87 -24.79
CA PRO A 101 -30.50 28.35 -23.42
C PRO A 101 -31.63 29.36 -23.22
N ILE A 102 -32.01 29.56 -21.96
CA ILE A 102 -32.88 30.67 -21.61
C ILE A 102 -32.10 31.96 -21.83
N VAL A 103 -32.59 32.80 -22.74
CA VAL A 103 -32.05 34.13 -22.97
C VAL A 103 -32.91 35.12 -22.20
N ALA A 104 -32.37 35.64 -21.10
CA ALA A 104 -32.97 36.74 -20.37
C ALA A 104 -32.45 38.07 -20.92
N ILE A 105 -33.34 38.91 -21.41
CA ILE A 105 -33.03 40.24 -21.93
C ILE A 105 -33.68 41.28 -21.02
N CYS A 106 -32.87 42.16 -20.45
CA CYS A 106 -33.33 43.29 -19.66
C CYS A 106 -33.00 44.58 -20.40
N PRO A 107 -33.88 45.60 -20.37
CA PRO A 107 -33.52 46.93 -20.83
C PRO A 107 -32.43 47.52 -19.93
N ASP A 108 -31.51 48.30 -20.52
CA ASP A 108 -30.50 49.05 -19.75
C ASP A 108 -31.14 50.08 -18.82
N SER A 109 -32.32 50.59 -19.22
CA SER A 109 -33.11 51.47 -18.37
C SER A 109 -33.98 50.66 -17.41
N PRO A 110 -33.86 50.87 -16.09
CA PRO A 110 -34.71 50.24 -15.09
C PRO A 110 -36.15 50.78 -15.10
N PHE A 111 -36.42 51.87 -15.85
CA PHE A 111 -37.72 52.53 -15.89
C PHE A 111 -38.17 52.76 -17.33
N SER A 112 -39.48 52.71 -17.57
CA SER A 112 -40.07 53.24 -18.79
C SER A 112 -40.43 54.72 -18.56
N ILE A 113 -40.08 55.57 -19.53
CA ILE A 113 -40.38 57.02 -19.49
C ILE A 113 -41.87 57.27 -19.28
N GLU A 114 -42.71 56.44 -19.90
CA GLU A 114 -44.17 56.51 -19.74
C GLU A 114 -44.61 56.26 -18.30
N ARG A 115 -43.98 55.32 -17.57
CA ARG A 115 -44.28 55.09 -16.14
C ARG A 115 -43.76 56.20 -15.25
N VAL A 116 -42.56 56.71 -15.52
CA VAL A 116 -42.02 57.87 -14.78
C VAL A 116 -42.91 59.11 -14.94
N SER A 117 -43.51 59.29 -16.11
CA SER A 117 -44.40 60.44 -16.38
C SER A 117 -45.76 60.37 -15.66
N GLN A 118 -46.18 59.19 -15.22
CA GLN A 118 -47.44 58.96 -14.51
C GLN A 118 -47.30 59.00 -12.99
N ASP A 119 -46.06 58.98 -12.49
CA ASP A 119 -45.74 59.00 -11.06
C ASP A 119 -45.39 60.44 -10.63
N GLU A 120 -46.27 61.10 -9.87
CA GLU A 120 -46.07 62.50 -9.45
C GLU A 120 -44.89 62.68 -8.48
N GLU A 121 -44.50 61.62 -7.75
CA GLU A 121 -43.37 61.68 -6.82
C GLU A 121 -42.02 61.69 -7.54
N LEU A 122 -41.91 61.03 -8.70
CA LEU A 122 -40.68 60.97 -9.48
C LEU A 122 -40.48 62.17 -10.43
N LYS A 123 -41.52 62.95 -10.69
CA LYS A 123 -41.45 64.17 -11.51
C LYS A 123 -40.73 65.35 -10.83
N ASN A 124 -40.66 65.34 -9.50
CA ASN A 124 -40.16 66.44 -8.68
C ASN A 124 -38.84 66.14 -7.95
N ALA A 125 -38.23 64.96 -8.20
CA ALA A 125 -36.92 64.57 -7.70
C ALA A 125 -35.82 64.88 -8.72
#